data_AF-A0A428YJV9-F1
#
_entry.id   AF-A0A428YJV9-F1
#
_cell.length_a   1.000
_cell.length_b   1.000
_cell.length_c   1.000
_cell.angle_alpha   90.00
_cell.angle_beta   90.00
_cell.angle_gamma   90.00
#
_symmetry.space_group_name_H-M   'P 1'
#
loop_
_entity.id
_entity.type
_entity.pdbx_description
1 polymer ?
#
loop_
_entity_poly.entity_id
_entity_poly.type
_entity_poly.pdbx_seq_one_letter_code
_entity_poly.pdbx_strand_id
1 'polypeptide(L)'
;MKPVRTAARAMLGAIFVVSGVRVVLDPDSKVPTAKRITDRVGPLIERVDPRLPSDARTLVQAKAATDVIAGLLLASGRFTRPAAAVLAANLVPTTFAGHPFWTLQQPERAQHETHFLKNVGLLGGLLLAAVDTQGKPGIAYRTSHAVDRSLRSMKRAVRTARREARIATRSAAAARKIPG
;
A
#
# COMPACT_ATOMS: atom_id res chain seq x y z
N MET A 1 8.42 4.09 -20.91
CA MET A 1 8.81 4.39 -19.50
C MET A 1 8.97 3.17 -18.58
N LYS A 2 8.79 1.92 -19.03
CA LYS A 2 9.07 0.71 -18.21
C LYS A 2 10.49 0.66 -17.59
N PRO A 3 11.59 0.98 -18.31
CA PRO A 3 12.94 0.87 -17.74
C PRO A 3 13.17 1.82 -16.57
N VAL A 4 12.73 3.08 -16.69
CA VAL A 4 12.82 4.09 -15.60
C VAL A 4 12.13 3.61 -14.34
N ARG A 5 10.92 3.05 -14.47
CA ARG A 5 10.16 2.55 -13.30
C ARG A 5 10.81 1.34 -12.65
N THR A 6 11.41 0.45 -13.45
CA THR A 6 12.14 -0.70 -12.91
C THR A 6 13.40 -0.25 -12.19
N ALA A 7 14.18 0.66 -12.78
CA ALA A 7 15.36 1.23 -12.14
C ALA A 7 15.00 1.95 -10.83
N ALA A 8 13.99 2.82 -10.85
CA ALA A 8 13.53 3.54 -9.65
C ALA A 8 13.11 2.58 -8.52
N ARG A 9 12.39 1.50 -8.85
CA ARG A 9 12.00 0.49 -7.86
C ARG A 9 13.19 -0.29 -7.31
N ALA A 10 14.14 -0.66 -8.16
CA ALA A 10 15.37 -1.32 -7.73
C ALA A 10 16.17 -0.41 -6.78
N MET A 11 16.32 0.87 -7.13
CA MET A 11 17.02 1.85 -6.28
C MET A 11 16.30 2.09 -4.95
N LEU A 12 14.97 2.26 -4.97
CA LEU A 12 14.18 2.41 -3.75
C LEU A 12 14.25 1.16 -2.86
N GLY A 13 14.15 -0.04 -3.45
CA GLY A 13 14.23 -1.30 -2.71
C GLY A 13 15.61 -1.59 -2.14
N ALA A 14 16.68 -1.17 -2.83
CA ALA A 14 18.06 -1.50 -2.48
C ALA A 14 18.43 -1.11 -1.04
N ILE A 15 18.01 0.08 -0.58
CA ILE A 15 18.36 0.53 0.77
C ILE A 15 17.70 -0.34 1.85
N PHE A 16 16.48 -0.82 1.61
CA PHE A 16 15.77 -1.71 2.53
C PHE A 16 16.37 -3.12 2.54
N VAL A 17 16.77 -3.63 1.37
CA VAL A 17 17.46 -4.92 1.27
C VAL A 17 18.80 -4.87 1.99
N VAL A 18 19.64 -3.88 1.68
CA VAL A 18 20.98 -3.78 2.29
C VAL A 18 20.89 -3.53 3.79
N SER A 19 20.04 -2.58 4.22
CA SER A 19 19.84 -2.31 5.64
C SER A 19 19.27 -3.52 6.37
N GLY A 20 18.25 -4.17 5.80
CA GLY A 20 17.60 -5.34 6.36
C GLY A 20 18.56 -6.52 6.49
N VAL A 21 19.36 -6.84 5.45
CA VAL A 21 20.35 -7.92 5.52
C VAL A 21 21.37 -7.67 6.63
N ARG A 22 21.86 -6.43 6.79
CA ARG A 22 22.78 -6.09 7.88
C ARG A 22 22.16 -6.34 9.25
N VAL A 23 20.89 -5.99 9.44
CA VAL A 23 20.18 -6.19 10.72
C VAL A 23 19.79 -7.64 10.94
N VAL A 24 19.55 -8.43 9.89
CA VAL A 24 19.33 -9.88 10.03
C VAL A 24 20.63 -10.57 10.48
N LEU A 25 21.78 -10.15 9.95
CA LEU A 25 23.09 -10.70 10.31
C LEU A 25 23.56 -10.23 11.70
N ASP A 26 23.25 -8.99 12.08
CA ASP A 26 23.56 -8.42 13.40
C ASP A 26 22.33 -7.66 13.97
N PRO A 27 21.38 -8.38 14.58
CA PRO A 27 20.18 -7.79 15.15
C PRO A 27 20.46 -6.93 16.37
N ASP A 28 21.51 -7.28 17.13
CA ASP A 28 21.80 -6.70 18.44
C ASP A 28 22.24 -5.23 18.30
N SER A 29 22.79 -4.85 17.14
CA SER A 29 23.08 -3.46 16.77
C SER A 29 21.87 -2.51 16.80
N LYS A 30 20.64 -3.02 16.64
CA LYS A 30 19.41 -2.20 16.59
C LYS A 30 18.51 -2.37 17.81
N VAL A 31 18.78 -3.33 18.69
CA VAL A 31 18.00 -3.58 19.91
C VAL A 31 17.92 -2.34 20.81
N PRO A 32 19.00 -1.59 21.10
CA PRO A 32 18.92 -0.40 21.97
C PRO A 32 18.01 0.69 21.41
N THR A 33 18.03 0.90 20.09
CA THR A 33 17.14 1.86 19.42
C THR A 33 15.70 1.35 19.41
N ALA A 34 15.49 0.05 19.20
CA ALA A 34 14.18 -0.57 19.17
C ALA A 34 13.48 -0.51 20.54
N LYS A 35 14.21 -0.74 21.64
CA LYS A 35 13.68 -0.61 23.01
C LYS A 35 12.99 0.74 23.27
N ARG A 36 13.51 1.85 22.74
CA ARG A 36 12.87 3.17 22.86
C ARG A 36 11.43 3.22 22.36
N ILE A 37 11.11 2.40 21.36
CA ILE A 37 9.75 2.24 20.84
C ILE A 37 9.06 1.10 21.60
N THR A 38 9.67 -0.08 21.64
CA THR A 38 9.09 -1.29 22.23
C THR A 38 8.71 -1.12 23.70
N ASP A 39 9.43 -0.34 24.49
CA ASP A 39 9.07 -0.08 25.88
C ASP A 39 7.75 0.71 26.01
N ARG A 40 7.37 1.49 24.99
CA ARG A 40 6.09 2.22 24.92
C ARG A 40 4.96 1.43 24.28
N VAL A 41 5.24 0.64 23.25
CA VAL A 41 4.22 -0.12 22.50
C VAL A 41 4.11 -1.59 22.89
N GLY A 42 5.11 -2.18 23.53
CA GLY A 42 5.12 -3.57 24.02
C GLY A 42 3.92 -3.89 24.91
N PRO A 43 3.62 -3.05 25.92
CA PRO A 43 2.43 -3.23 26.76
C PRO A 43 1.11 -3.10 25.97
N LEU A 44 1.10 -2.39 24.85
CA LEU A 44 -0.08 -2.31 23.96
C LEU A 44 -0.20 -3.56 23.09
N ILE A 45 0.92 -4.11 22.62
CA ILE A 45 0.97 -5.35 21.83
C ILE A 45 0.47 -6.53 22.67
N GLU A 46 0.95 -6.65 23.92
CA GLU A 46 0.51 -7.70 24.85
C GLU A 46 -0.98 -7.63 25.18
N ARG A 47 -1.55 -6.42 25.22
CA ARG A 47 -3.00 -6.20 25.41
C ARG A 47 -3.84 -6.59 24.20
N VAL A 48 -3.27 -6.52 22.99
CA VAL A 48 -3.97 -6.90 21.77
C VAL A 48 -4.01 -8.41 21.63
N ASP A 49 -2.85 -9.08 21.77
CA ASP A 49 -2.76 -10.53 21.79
C ASP A 49 -1.47 -10.98 22.51
N PRO A 50 -1.56 -11.75 23.61
CA PRO A 50 -0.41 -12.27 24.36
C PRO A 50 0.54 -13.15 23.53
N ARG A 51 0.11 -13.62 22.36
CA ARG A 51 0.92 -14.45 21.46
C ARG A 51 1.87 -13.64 20.60
N LEU A 52 1.71 -12.31 20.55
CA LEU A 52 2.57 -11.45 19.76
C LEU A 52 3.91 -11.22 20.46
N PRO A 53 5.05 -11.32 19.76
CA PRO A 53 6.35 -11.07 20.36
C PRO A 53 6.46 -9.62 20.83
N SER A 54 6.65 -9.40 22.13
CA SER A 54 6.97 -8.09 22.71
C SER A 54 8.48 -7.87 22.87
N ASP A 55 9.30 -8.90 22.63
CA ASP A 55 10.75 -8.79 22.71
C ASP A 55 11.33 -7.92 21.57
N ALA A 56 12.17 -6.96 21.95
CA ALA A 56 12.77 -6.00 21.03
C ALA A 56 13.63 -6.69 19.96
N ARG A 57 14.32 -7.78 20.31
CA ARG A 57 15.17 -8.51 19.36
C ARG A 57 14.34 -9.21 18.30
N THR A 58 13.28 -9.92 18.70
CA THR A 58 12.36 -10.58 17.75
C THR A 58 11.69 -9.56 16.83
N LEU A 59 11.26 -8.41 17.35
CA LEU A 59 10.64 -7.35 16.54
C LEU A 59 11.63 -6.75 15.52
N VAL A 60 12.88 -6.53 15.93
CA VAL A 60 13.96 -6.06 15.03
C VAL A 60 14.20 -7.06 13.91
N GLN A 61 14.31 -8.36 14.24
CA GLN A 61 14.52 -9.41 13.26
C GLN A 61 13.34 -9.53 12.28
N ALA A 62 12.11 -9.56 12.80
CA ALA A 62 10.90 -9.66 11.99
C ALA A 62 10.77 -8.47 11.03
N LYS A 63 11.03 -7.26 11.52
CA LYS A 63 11.05 -6.04 10.70
C LYS A 63 12.14 -6.10 9.63
N ALA A 64 13.36 -6.52 10.00
CA ALA A 64 14.48 -6.60 9.05
C ALA A 64 14.21 -7.63 7.94
N ALA A 65 13.69 -8.80 8.29
CA ALA A 65 13.25 -9.81 7.30
C ALA A 65 12.16 -9.25 6.38
N THR A 66 11.19 -8.53 6.95
CA THR A 66 10.13 -7.86 6.18
C THR A 66 10.69 -6.83 5.20
N ASP A 67 11.66 -6.01 5.63
CA ASP A 67 12.30 -5.01 4.77
C ASP A 67 13.06 -5.67 3.61
N VAL A 68 13.75 -6.79 3.84
CA VAL A 68 14.44 -7.55 2.78
C VAL A 68 13.43 -8.10 1.78
N ILE A 69 12.40 -8.80 2.26
CA ILE A 69 11.39 -9.43 1.40
C ILE A 69 10.65 -8.35 0.59
N ALA A 70 10.16 -7.30 1.25
CA ALA A 70 9.44 -6.23 0.58
C ALA A 70 10.34 -5.43 -0.36
N GLY A 71 11.61 -5.20 -0.02
CA GLY A 71 12.59 -4.57 -0.89
C GLY A 71 12.85 -5.37 -2.16
N LEU A 72 12.99 -6.70 -2.06
CA LEU A 72 13.15 -7.60 -3.21
C LEU A 72 11.87 -7.68 -4.07
N LEU A 73 10.69 -7.71 -3.45
CA LEU A 73 9.41 -7.65 -4.15
C LEU A 73 9.26 -6.34 -4.93
N LEU A 74 9.61 -5.22 -4.30
CA LEU A 74 9.60 -3.91 -4.95
C LEU A 74 10.55 -3.89 -6.16
N ALA A 75 11.81 -4.33 -5.97
CA ALA A 75 12.84 -4.35 -7.01
C ALA A 75 12.50 -5.27 -8.18
N SER A 76 12.01 -6.50 -7.90
CA SER A 76 11.58 -7.47 -8.91
C SER A 76 10.30 -7.05 -9.66
N GLY A 77 9.57 -6.07 -9.13
CA GLY A 77 8.32 -5.61 -9.73
C GLY A 77 7.11 -6.48 -9.40
N ARG A 78 7.24 -7.41 -8.45
CA ARG A 78 6.15 -8.27 -8.00
C ARG A 78 5.52 -7.71 -6.73
N PHE A 79 4.19 -7.62 -6.67
CA PHE A 79 3.49 -7.08 -5.49
C PHE A 79 4.01 -5.68 -5.09
N THR A 80 4.39 -4.83 -6.06
CA THR A 80 5.06 -3.55 -5.79
C THR A 80 4.27 -2.63 -4.87
N ARG A 81 2.95 -2.58 -5.04
CA ARG A 81 2.08 -1.68 -4.29
C ARG A 81 2.02 -2.03 -2.80
N PRO A 82 1.65 -3.27 -2.40
CA PRO A 82 1.69 -3.64 -0.99
C PRO A 82 3.12 -3.67 -0.44
N ALA A 83 4.12 -4.09 -1.22
CA ALA A 83 5.52 -4.05 -0.78
C ALA A 83 5.96 -2.62 -0.43
N ALA A 84 5.68 -1.64 -1.29
CA ALA A 84 5.98 -0.24 -1.03
C ALA A 84 5.21 0.31 0.17
N ALA A 85 3.94 -0.07 0.34
CA ALA A 85 3.13 0.34 1.50
C ALA A 85 3.69 -0.21 2.83
N VAL A 86 4.13 -1.47 2.85
CA VAL A 86 4.77 -2.09 4.02
C VAL A 86 6.09 -1.40 4.34
N LEU A 87 6.94 -1.16 3.34
CA LEU A 87 8.19 -0.42 3.54
C LEU A 87 7.95 1.00 4.05
N ALA A 88 6.93 1.69 3.53
CA ALA A 88 6.55 3.03 3.97
C ALA A 88 6.10 3.02 5.44
N ALA A 89 5.22 2.07 5.81
CA ALA A 89 4.75 1.92 7.18
C ALA A 89 5.90 1.62 8.15
N ASN A 90 6.84 0.73 7.76
CA ASN A 90 8.01 0.40 8.56
C ASN A 90 8.99 1.59 8.70
N LEU A 91 9.11 2.44 7.69
CA LEU A 91 10.07 3.54 7.69
C LEU A 91 9.73 4.62 8.74
N VAL A 92 8.43 4.86 9.00
CA VAL A 92 7.96 5.89 9.94
C VAL A 92 8.51 5.66 11.36
N PRO A 93 8.20 4.56 12.08
CA PRO A 93 8.68 4.36 13.44
C PRO A 93 10.21 4.34 13.50
N THR A 94 10.86 3.72 12.49
CA THR A 94 12.32 3.65 12.42
C THR A 94 12.97 5.03 12.34
N THR A 95 12.35 5.96 11.60
CA THR A 95 12.84 7.33 11.46
C THR A 95 12.69 8.12 12.77
N PHE A 96 11.54 7.98 13.44
CA PHE A 96 11.30 8.65 14.72
C PHE A 96 12.25 8.19 15.83
N ALA A 97 12.56 6.90 15.91
CA ALA A 97 13.50 6.39 16.91
C ALA A 97 14.98 6.57 16.56
N GLY A 98 15.32 6.49 15.28
CA GLY A 98 16.71 6.60 14.81
C GLY A 98 17.22 8.03 14.77
N HIS A 99 16.35 9.01 14.47
CA HIS A 99 16.77 10.39 14.25
C HIS A 99 15.88 11.43 14.95
N PRO A 100 15.84 11.45 16.30
CA PRO A 100 15.12 12.45 17.06
C PRO A 100 15.86 13.80 17.10
N PHE A 101 16.06 14.44 15.95
CA PHE A 101 16.86 15.66 15.83
C PHE A 101 16.33 16.81 16.71
N TRP A 102 15.03 16.81 17.02
CA TRP A 102 14.38 17.80 17.90
C TRP A 102 14.83 17.72 19.36
N THR A 103 15.48 16.63 19.79
CA THR A 103 16.03 16.50 21.16
C THR A 103 17.53 16.74 21.24
N LEU A 104 18.21 17.02 20.11
CA LEU A 104 19.66 17.13 20.03
C LEU A 104 20.12 18.59 19.98
N GLN A 105 21.36 18.84 20.42
CA GLN A 105 22.02 20.14 20.33
C GLN A 105 22.97 20.19 19.12
N GLN A 106 23.41 21.39 18.74
CA GLN A 106 24.38 21.54 17.65
C GLN A 106 25.76 21.06 18.11
N PRO A 107 26.55 20.37 17.25
CA PRO A 107 26.34 20.17 15.80
C PRO A 107 25.57 18.89 15.41
N GLU A 108 25.28 17.99 16.36
CA GLU A 108 24.67 16.68 16.08
C GLU A 108 23.27 16.80 15.49
N ARG A 109 22.50 17.81 15.90
CA ARG A 109 21.16 18.08 15.38
C ARG A 109 21.13 18.20 13.87
N ALA A 110 22.06 18.94 13.26
CA ALA A 110 22.10 19.12 11.80
C ALA A 110 22.30 17.80 11.03
N GLN A 111 23.13 16.89 11.56
CA GLN A 111 23.36 15.58 10.95
C GLN A 111 22.10 14.70 11.04
N HIS A 112 21.46 14.64 12.22
CA HIS A 112 20.24 13.86 12.40
C HIS A 112 19.06 14.42 11.58
N GLU A 113 18.96 15.73 11.43
CA GLU A 113 17.98 16.37 10.56
C GLU A 113 18.17 15.96 9.10
N THR A 114 19.42 15.92 8.63
CA THR A 114 19.73 15.45 7.26
C THR A 114 19.29 14.00 7.06
N HIS A 115 19.54 13.11 8.02
CA HIS A 115 19.08 11.72 7.93
C HIS A 115 17.54 11.60 7.95
N PHE A 116 16.89 12.41 8.79
CA PHE A 116 15.43 12.49 8.82
C PHE A 116 14.87 12.90 7.45
N LEU A 117 15.40 13.96 6.84
CA LEU A 117 14.97 14.44 5.52
C LEU A 117 15.22 13.41 4.41
N LYS A 118 16.31 12.64 4.47
CA LYS A 118 16.55 11.53 3.54
C LYS A 118 15.45 10.46 3.66
N ASN A 119 15.03 10.13 4.87
CA ASN A 119 13.95 9.19 5.09
C ASN A 119 12.59 9.74 4.62
N VAL A 120 12.34 11.05 4.78
CA VAL A 120 11.13 11.70 4.22
C VAL A 120 11.12 11.60 2.70
N GLY A 121 12.26 11.85 2.04
CA GLY A 121 12.38 11.67 0.58
C GLY A 121 12.13 10.22 0.14
N LEU A 122 12.69 9.25 0.87
CA LEU A 122 12.44 7.82 0.63
C LEU A 122 10.97 7.46 0.82
N LEU A 123 10.32 7.98 1.87
CA LEU A 123 8.89 7.79 2.13
C LEU A 123 8.05 8.31 0.95
N GLY A 124 8.36 9.50 0.44
CA GLY A 124 7.69 10.06 -0.74
C GLY A 124 7.79 9.14 -1.97
N GLY A 125 8.98 8.58 -2.23
CA GLY A 125 9.19 7.61 -3.30
C GLY A 125 8.39 6.30 -3.11
N LEU A 126 8.31 5.80 -1.87
CA LEU A 126 7.53 4.61 -1.54
C LEU A 126 6.02 4.85 -1.67
N LEU A 127 5.51 6.00 -1.21
CA LEU A 127 4.10 6.36 -1.37
C LEU A 127 3.71 6.44 -2.84
N LEU A 128 4.57 7.04 -3.68
CA LEU A 128 4.36 7.07 -5.12
C LEU A 128 4.34 5.65 -5.72
N ALA A 129 5.23 4.77 -5.28
CA ALA A 129 5.25 3.36 -5.71
C ALA A 129 4.03 2.55 -5.22
N ALA A 130 3.45 2.91 -4.06
CA ALA A 130 2.27 2.26 -3.50
C ALA A 130 1.00 2.56 -4.31
N VAL A 131 0.91 3.77 -4.88
CA VAL A 131 -0.22 4.20 -5.72
C VAL A 131 0.01 3.96 -7.21
N ASP A 132 1.23 3.65 -7.64
CA ASP A 132 1.53 3.42 -9.06
C ASP A 132 0.80 2.17 -9.61
N THR A 133 -0.07 2.39 -10.59
CA THR A 133 -0.87 1.36 -11.27
C THR A 133 -0.16 0.77 -12.50
N GLN A 134 1.06 1.21 -12.82
CA GLN A 134 1.85 0.69 -13.95
C GLN A 134 1.13 0.78 -15.32
N GLY A 135 0.18 1.72 -15.45
CA GLY A 135 -0.67 1.84 -16.64
C GLY A 135 -1.75 0.77 -16.77
N LYS A 136 -1.90 -0.13 -15.78
CA LYS A 136 -2.99 -1.11 -15.73
C LYS A 136 -4.19 -0.48 -15.01
N PRO A 137 -5.42 -0.63 -15.53
CA PRO A 137 -6.59 -0.15 -14.84
C PRO A 137 -6.68 -0.77 -13.44
N GLY A 138 -6.78 0.07 -12.41
CA GLY A 138 -6.91 -0.38 -11.02
C GLY A 138 -8.16 -1.24 -10.81
N ILE A 139 -8.19 -2.01 -9.72
CA ILE A 139 -9.35 -2.88 -9.39
C ILE A 139 -10.64 -2.06 -9.34
N ALA A 140 -10.60 -0.86 -8.73
CA ALA A 140 -11.71 0.09 -8.70
C ALA A 140 -12.19 0.53 -10.11
N TYR A 141 -11.25 0.71 -11.04
CA TYR A 141 -11.59 1.01 -12.44
C TYR A 141 -12.26 -0.19 -13.10
N ARG A 142 -11.74 -1.41 -12.87
CA ARG A 142 -12.31 -2.64 -13.44
C ARG A 142 -13.72 -2.93 -12.90
N THR A 143 -13.97 -2.69 -11.61
CA THR A 143 -15.28 -2.85 -11.00
C THR A 143 -16.25 -1.78 -11.47
N SER A 144 -15.85 -0.51 -11.50
CA SER A 144 -16.67 0.59 -12.05
C SER A 144 -17.06 0.33 -13.51
N HIS A 145 -16.12 -0.08 -14.36
CA HIS A 145 -16.44 -0.39 -15.75
C HIS A 145 -17.29 -1.65 -15.95
N ALA A 146 -17.19 -2.65 -15.05
CA ALA A 146 -18.09 -3.80 -15.08
C ALA A 146 -19.53 -3.38 -14.72
N VAL A 147 -19.68 -2.53 -13.69
CA VAL A 147 -20.97 -1.96 -13.29
C VAL A 147 -21.54 -1.08 -14.41
N ASP A 148 -20.76 -0.18 -15.00
CA ASP A 148 -21.21 0.67 -16.10
C ASP A 148 -21.65 -0.12 -17.34
N ARG A 149 -20.99 -1.26 -17.62
CA ARG A 149 -21.44 -2.15 -18.70
C ARG A 149 -22.77 -2.82 -18.36
N SER A 150 -22.95 -3.28 -17.12
CA SER A 150 -24.20 -3.87 -16.64
C SER A 150 -25.36 -2.85 -16.62
N LEU A 151 -25.11 -1.63 -16.13
CA LEU A 151 -26.09 -0.54 -16.14
C LEU A 151 -26.53 -0.18 -17.57
N ARG A 152 -25.59 -0.17 -18.52
CA ARG A 152 -25.90 0.09 -19.94
C ARG A 152 -26.69 -1.04 -20.58
N SER A 153 -26.39 -2.30 -20.30
CA SER A 153 -27.18 -3.42 -20.82
C SER A 153 -28.58 -3.45 -20.21
N MET A 154 -28.71 -3.23 -18.90
CA MET A 154 -30.02 -3.11 -18.23
C MET A 154 -30.85 -1.96 -18.80
N LYS A 155 -30.25 -0.78 -18.99
CA LYS A 155 -30.96 0.38 -19.58
C LYS A 155 -31.47 0.08 -20.99
N ARG A 156 -30.74 -0.72 -21.79
CA ARG A 156 -31.17 -1.16 -23.11
C ARG A 156 -32.31 -2.17 -23.02
N ALA A 157 -32.19 -3.18 -22.16
CA ALA A 157 -33.22 -4.19 -21.94
C ALA A 157 -34.55 -3.59 -21.44
N VAL A 158 -34.49 -2.63 -20.51
CA VAL A 158 -35.68 -1.90 -20.05
C VAL A 158 -36.32 -1.09 -21.17
N ARG A 159 -35.53 -0.46 -22.03
CA ARG A 159 -36.05 0.30 -23.18
C ARG A 159 -36.72 -0.59 -24.21
N THR A 160 -36.15 -1.75 -24.52
CA THR A 160 -36.74 -2.72 -25.45
C THR A 160 -38.02 -3.30 -24.88
N ALA A 161 -38.01 -3.76 -23.63
CA ALA A 161 -39.19 -4.26 -22.94
C ALA A 161 -40.32 -3.23 -22.88
N ARG A 162 -40.00 -1.95 -22.58
CA ARG A 162 -40.99 -0.86 -22.58
C ARG A 162 -41.56 -0.61 -23.98
N ARG A 163 -40.74 -0.73 -25.04
CA ARG A 163 -41.20 -0.57 -26.43
C ARG A 163 -42.13 -1.70 -26.82
N GLU A 164 -41.77 -2.94 -26.53
CA GLU A 164 -42.59 -4.13 -26.80
C GLU A 164 -43.91 -4.10 -26.03
N ALA A 165 -43.89 -3.77 -24.73
CA ALA A 165 -45.11 -3.60 -23.94
C ALA A 165 -46.03 -2.52 -24.51
N ARG A 166 -45.48 -1.42 -25.03
CA ARG A 166 -46.26 -0.34 -25.67
C ARG A 166 -46.86 -0.76 -27.01
N ILE A 167 -46.18 -1.63 -27.75
CA ILE A 167 -46.69 -2.22 -28.99
C ILE A 167 -47.81 -3.23 -28.66
N ALA A 168 -47.58 -4.13 -27.71
CA ALA A 168 -48.55 -5.14 -27.28
C ALA A 168 -49.85 -4.53 -26.73
N THR A 169 -49.74 -3.46 -25.93
CA THR A 169 -50.91 -2.73 -25.43
C THR A 169 -51.68 -2.02 -26.55
N ARG A 170 -50.99 -1.41 -27.52
CA ARG A 170 -51.63 -0.79 -28.69
C ARG A 170 -52.29 -1.82 -29.61
N SER A 171 -51.66 -2.97 -29.85
CA SER A 171 -52.25 -4.03 -30.66
C SER A 171 -53.46 -4.66 -29.97
N ALA A 172 -53.40 -4.89 -28.66
CA ALA A 172 -54.55 -5.36 -27.87
C ALA A 172 -55.71 -4.36 -27.88
N ALA A 173 -55.42 -3.05 -27.76
CA ALA A 173 -56.44 -2.00 -27.84
C ALA A 173 -57.06 -1.88 -29.25
N ALA A 174 -56.26 -2.07 -30.31
CA ALA A 174 -56.75 -2.07 -31.69
C ALA A 174 -57.65 -3.29 -31.97
N ALA A 175 -57.24 -4.48 -31.51
CA ALA A 175 -58.05 -5.70 -31.64
C ALA A 175 -59.40 -5.59 -30.93
N ARG A 176 -59.47 -4.87 -29.80
CA ARG A 176 -60.71 -4.63 -29.06
C ARG A 176 -61.65 -3.62 -29.73
N LYS A 177 -61.18 -2.84 -30.72
CA LYS A 177 -61.96 -1.80 -31.41
C LYS A 177 -62.53 -2.24 -32.76
N ILE A 178 -62.29 -3.47 -33.20
CA ILE A 178 -62.87 -4.02 -34.43
C ILE A 178 -64.24 -4.62 -34.05
N PRO A 179 -65.38 -4.03 -34.46
CA PRO A 179 -66.67 -4.69 -34.33
C PRO A 179 -66.69 -5.87 -35.31
N GLY A 180 -67.14 -7.03 -34.83
CA GLY A 180 -67.39 -8.20 -35.67
C GLY A 180 -68.54 -7.97 -36.65
#